data_AF-W1X9M2-F1
#
_entry.id   AF-W1X9M2-F1
#
_cell.length_a   1.000
_cell.length_b   1.000
_cell.length_c   1.000
_cell.angle_alpha   90.00
_cell.angle_beta   90.00
_cell.angle_gamma   90.00
#
_symmetry.space_group_name_H-M   'P 1'
#
loop_
_entity.id
_entity.type
_entity.pdbx_description
1 polymer ?
#
loop_
_entity_poly.entity_id
_entity_poly.type
_entity_poly.pdbx_seq_one_letter_code
_entity_poly.pdbx_strand_id
1 'polypeptide(L)'
;LMEVIRRYNIGVKNIKLEITEDETIEDLEYMTDLLRRIRECGIQVSIDDFGTGYSSFNYIKTLPLDVLKIDKSLLRDMEKDE
;
A
#
# COMPACT_ATOMS: atom_id res chain seq x y z
N LEU A 1 13.47 -8.34 -7.26
CA LEU A 1 12.07 -8.83 -7.41
C LEU A 1 11.79 -9.40 -8.80
N MET A 2 11.77 -8.60 -9.88
CA MET A 2 11.38 -9.08 -11.21
C MET A 2 12.22 -10.24 -11.77
N GLU A 3 13.52 -10.28 -11.44
CA GLU A 3 14.38 -11.42 -11.81
C GLU A 3 13.87 -12.74 -11.20
N VAL A 4 13.50 -12.72 -9.90
CA VAL A 4 12.99 -13.88 -9.17
C VAL A 4 11.65 -14.31 -9.75
N ILE A 5 10.74 -13.37 -10.00
CA ILE A 5 9.42 -13.64 -10.60
C ILE A 5 9.59 -14.36 -11.94
N ARG A 6 10.49 -13.87 -12.80
CA ARG A 6 10.79 -14.50 -14.10
C ARG A 6 11.44 -15.87 -13.94
N ARG A 7 12.41 -16.01 -13.04
CA ARG A 7 13.14 -17.27 -12.79
C ARG A 7 12.19 -18.40 -12.41
N TYR A 8 11.17 -18.11 -11.61
CA TYR A 8 10.19 -19.09 -11.14
C TYR A 8 8.91 -19.13 -11.98
N ASN A 9 8.85 -18.40 -13.10
CA ASN A 9 7.69 -18.33 -13.99
C ASN A 9 6.37 -17.99 -13.25
N ILE A 10 6.44 -17.08 -12.28
CA ILE A 10 5.26 -16.63 -11.52
C ILE A 10 4.57 -15.53 -12.32
N GLY A 11 3.27 -15.66 -12.56
CA GLY A 11 2.48 -14.59 -13.18
C GLY A 11 2.43 -13.37 -12.27
N VAL A 12 2.77 -12.18 -12.78
CA VAL A 12 2.78 -10.92 -12.01
C VAL A 12 1.44 -10.60 -11.35
N LYS A 13 0.33 -11.03 -11.96
CA LYS A 13 -1.04 -10.89 -11.42
C LYS A 13 -1.29 -11.70 -10.15
N ASN A 14 -0.44 -12.69 -9.85
CA ASN A 14 -0.54 -13.49 -8.64
C ASN A 14 0.27 -12.88 -7.48
N ILE A 15 0.90 -11.73 -7.70
CA ILE A 15 1.75 -11.06 -6.74
C ILE A 15 1.09 -9.75 -6.35
N LYS A 16 0.99 -9.54 -5.05
CA LYS A 16 0.63 -8.28 -4.43
C LYS A 16 1.76 -7.84 -3.53
N LEU A 17 2.17 -6.59 -3.68
CA LEU A 17 3.06 -5.95 -2.74
C LEU A 17 2.23 -5.21 -1.70
N GLU A 18 2.53 -5.44 -0.44
CA GLU A 18 1.90 -4.76 0.69
C GLU A 18 2.94 -3.91 1.40
N ILE A 19 2.57 -2.66 1.69
CA ILE A 19 3.38 -1.71 2.46
C ILE A 19 2.59 -1.27 3.69
N THR A 20 3.27 -0.90 4.77
CA THR A 20 2.64 -0.36 5.98
C THR A 20 2.53 1.16 5.88
N GLU A 21 1.59 1.75 6.63
CA GLU A 21 1.40 3.20 6.69
C GLU A 21 2.67 3.95 7.14
N ASP A 22 3.30 3.49 8.22
CA ASP A 22 4.42 4.19 8.87
C ASP A 22 5.67 4.31 7.96
N GLU A 23 6.03 3.24 7.24
CA GLU A 23 7.18 3.24 6.32
C GLU A 23 6.95 4.08 5.06
N THR A 24 5.69 4.42 4.77
CA THR A 24 5.28 5.13 3.55
C THR A 24 5.38 6.65 3.67
N ILE A 25 5.33 7.18 4.89
CA ILE A 25 5.18 8.61 5.16
C ILE A 25 6.53 9.34 5.24
N GLU A 26 7.63 8.62 5.47
CA GLU A 26 8.97 9.22 5.61
C GLU A 26 9.46 9.90 4.31
N ASP A 27 9.17 9.33 3.13
CA ASP A 27 9.53 9.90 1.83
C ASP A 27 8.45 9.60 0.76
N LEU A 28 7.41 10.44 0.75
CA LEU A 28 6.24 10.25 -0.08
C LEU A 28 6.52 10.36 -1.58
N GLU A 29 7.46 11.23 -1.99
CA GLU A 29 7.81 11.42 -3.41
C GLU A 29 8.53 10.18 -3.94
N TYR A 30 9.57 9.73 -3.22
CA TYR A 30 10.27 8.50 -3.55
C TYR A 30 9.31 7.30 -3.59
N MET A 31 8.46 7.15 -2.58
CA MET A 31 7.53 6.03 -2.50
C MET A 31 6.53 6.05 -3.65
N THR A 32 5.98 7.21 -3.98
CA THR A 32 5.06 7.38 -5.11
C THR A 32 5.69 6.91 -6.42
N ASP A 33 6.94 7.31 -6.69
CA ASP A 33 7.66 6.93 -7.89
C ASP A 33 8.02 5.43 -7.92
N LEU A 34 8.42 4.88 -6.78
CA LEU A 34 8.71 3.46 -6.64
C LEU A 34 7.47 2.60 -6.91
N LEU A 35 6.36 2.91 -6.25
CA LEU A 35 5.10 2.17 -6.40
C LEU A 35 4.55 2.27 -7.83
N ARG A 36 4.71 3.43 -8.50
CA ARG A 36 4.34 3.58 -9.91
C ARG A 36 5.08 2.59 -10.80
N ARG A 37 6.41 2.49 -10.63
CA ARG A 37 7.26 1.55 -11.41
C ARG A 37 6.89 0.09 -11.14
N ILE A 38 6.49 -0.23 -9.92
CA ILE A 38 6.04 -1.59 -9.55
C ILE A 38 4.71 -1.91 -10.23
N ARG A 39 3.76 -0.97 -10.25
CA ARG A 39 2.48 -1.13 -10.94
C ARG A 39 2.63 -1.22 -12.46
N GLU A 40 3.57 -0.48 -13.04
CA GLU A 40 3.93 -0.60 -14.47
C GLU A 40 4.42 -2.02 -14.84
N CYS A 41 4.96 -2.77 -13.87
CA CYS A 41 5.30 -4.18 -14.05
C CYS A 41 4.08 -5.12 -13.98
N GLY A 42 2.88 -4.61 -13.70
CA GLY A 42 1.64 -5.37 -13.56
C GLY A 42 1.45 -6.02 -12.19
N ILE A 43 2.21 -5.61 -11.18
CA ILE A 43 2.08 -6.06 -9.79
C ILE A 43 1.09 -5.15 -9.06
N GLN A 44 0.15 -5.76 -8.32
CA GLN A 44 -0.78 -4.98 -7.51
C GLN A 44 -0.11 -4.46 -6.25
N VAL A 45 -0.48 -3.26 -5.83
CA VAL A 45 0.04 -2.63 -4.60
C VAL A 45 -1.11 -2.39 -3.62
N SER A 46 -0.89 -2.76 -2.36
CA SER A 46 -1.78 -2.46 -1.24
C SER A 46 -1.05 -1.75 -0.11
N ILE A 47 -1.78 -0.93 0.63
CA ILE A 47 -1.33 -0.40 1.93
C ILE A 47 -2.09 -1.11 3.05
N ASP A 48 -1.38 -1.42 4.14
CA ASP A 48 -1.89 -2.07 5.35
C ASP A 48 -1.92 -1.15 6.56
N ASP A 49 -2.70 -1.56 7.56
CA ASP A 49 -2.87 -0.90 8.85
C ASP A 49 -3.30 0.58 8.76
N PHE A 50 -4.01 0.96 7.69
CA PHE A 50 -4.45 2.33 7.54
C PHE A 50 -5.39 2.72 8.70
N GLY A 51 -5.02 3.78 9.41
CA GLY A 51 -5.79 4.28 10.55
C GLY A 51 -5.06 4.20 11.90
N THR A 52 -3.93 3.49 12.00
CA THR A 52 -3.19 3.35 13.26
C THR A 52 -2.13 4.44 13.52
N GLY A 53 -1.85 5.29 12.51
CA GLY A 53 -0.73 6.24 12.52
C GLY A 53 -1.12 7.67 12.11
N TYR A 54 -0.37 8.25 11.17
CA TYR A 54 -0.62 9.58 10.58
C TYR A 54 -1.80 9.51 9.60
N SER A 55 -2.98 9.11 10.10
CA SER A 55 -4.19 8.70 9.36
C SER A 55 -4.82 9.85 8.56
N SER A 56 -4.11 10.36 7.56
CA SER A 56 -4.53 11.46 6.70
C SER A 56 -4.83 10.94 5.31
N PHE A 57 -6.11 10.95 4.93
CA PHE A 57 -6.53 10.62 3.57
C PHE A 57 -5.83 11.44 2.47
N ASN A 58 -5.13 12.54 2.81
CA ASN A 58 -4.43 13.37 1.85
C ASN A 58 -3.28 12.67 1.12
N TYR A 59 -2.46 11.86 1.80
CA TYR A 59 -1.33 11.20 1.14
C TYR A 59 -1.75 9.94 0.36
N ILE A 60 -2.80 9.24 0.81
CA ILE A 60 -3.37 8.11 0.07
C ILE A 60 -3.88 8.55 -1.31
N LYS A 61 -4.43 9.76 -1.42
CA LYS A 61 -4.88 10.30 -2.71
C LYS A 61 -3.76 10.43 -3.74
N THR A 62 -2.50 10.57 -3.29
CA THR A 62 -1.34 10.74 -4.19
C THR A 62 -0.62 9.44 -4.46
N LEU A 63 -0.75 8.45 -3.58
CA LEU A 63 -0.09 7.15 -3.74
C LEU A 63 -0.79 6.31 -4.81
N PRO A 64 -0.02 5.69 -5.73
CA PRO A 64 -0.57 4.82 -6.75
C PRO A 64 -0.86 3.44 -6.14
N LEU A 65 -1.99 3.31 -5.44
CA LEU A 65 -2.42 2.08 -4.77
C LEU A 65 -3.59 1.42 -5.51
N ASP A 66 -3.70 0.10 -5.41
CA ASP A 66 -4.85 -0.67 -5.91
C ASP A 66 -5.82 -1.06 -4.79
N VAL A 67 -5.31 -1.22 -3.56
CA VAL A 67 -6.11 -1.64 -2.38
C VAL A 67 -5.69 -0.84 -1.15
N LEU A 68 -6.68 -0.36 -0.41
CA LEU A 68 -6.55 0.23 0.92
C LEU A 68 -7.11 -0.75 1.94
N LYS A 69 -6.28 -1.24 2.88
CA LYS A 69 -6.74 -2.06 4.01
C LYS A 69 -6.89 -1.15 5.23
N ILE A 70 -8.12 -1.08 5.74
CA ILE A 70 -8.46 -0.29 6.93
C ILE A 70 -8.19 -1.15 8.17
N ASP A 71 -7.45 -0.61 9.15
CA ASP A 71 -7.23 -1.33 10.39
C ASP A 71 -8.52 -1.44 11.22
N LYS A 72 -8.66 -2.55 11.95
CA LYS A 72 -9.83 -2.82 12.78
C LYS A 72 -9.96 -1.85 13.96
N SER A 73 -8.88 -1.25 14.45
CA SER A 73 -8.95 -0.26 15.53
C SER A 73 -9.78 0.96 15.13
N LEU A 74 -9.66 1.42 13.87
CA LEU A 74 -10.43 2.55 13.34
C LEU A 74 -11.95 2.32 13.49
N LEU A 75 -12.41 1.10 13.20
CA LEU A 75 -13.83 0.74 13.35
C LEU A 75 -14.30 0.74 14.81
N ARG A 76 -13.42 0.37 15.75
CA ARG A 76 -13.77 0.35 17.19
C ARG A 76 -13.84 1.76 17.77
N ASP A 77 -13.03 2.67 17.27
CA ASP A 77 -13.04 4.06 17.74
C ASP A 77 -14.27 4.79 17.19
N MET A 78 -14.68 4.50 15.96
CA MET A 78 -15.95 5.01 15.39
C MET A 78 -17.19 4.56 16.20
N GLU A 79 -17.19 3.37 16.80
CA GLU A 79 -18.29 2.88 17.65
C GLU A 79 -18.32 3.52 19.05
N LYS A 80 -17.24 4.22 19.47
CA LYS A 80 -17.15 4.86 20.80
C LYS A 80 -17.46 6.35 20.80
N ASP A 81 -17.54 6.97 19.62
CA ASP A 81 -17.87 8.39 19.44
C ASP A 81 -19.39 8.65 19.31
N GLU A 82 -20.23 7.73 19.81
CA GLU A 82 -21.67 7.94 20.10
C GLU A 82 -21.91 8.29 21.59
#